data_AF-K0SGC6-F1
#
_entry.id   AF-K0SGC6-F1
#
_cell.length_a   1.000
_cell.length_b   1.000
_cell.length_c   1.000
_cell.angle_alpha   90.00
_cell.angle_beta   90.00
_cell.angle_gamma   90.00
#
_symmetry.space_group_name_H-M   'P 1'
#
loop_
_entity.id
_entity.type
_entity.pdbx_description
1 polymer ?
#
loop_
_entity_poly.entity_id
_entity_poly.type
_entity_poly.pdbx_seq_one_letter_code
_entity_poly.pdbx_strand_id
1 'polypeptide(L)'
;MNAAKMKAMDIDTSGINSIIADPRTPNFRRLFKSVQFLLNYPEECELRAEENRPTHQPLARLLMQLQQSTNDANIDAPSYMRIYVDETLVEMLRSVISREEANLERWDEYWNGRRDSIEANSVHYGGTAPRDASSLSERCGNQIRDPRRALEALLGLDFVCGFHPDQATEAAVDLALLLKKPFAVVPCCVFPSEFPDRRLDGERVKTHVQLVEHLTRKHDKIKTATLPFIETDTAKNVVVYLLAEDV
;
A
#
# COMPACT_ATOMS: atom_id res chain seq x y z
N MET A 1 -14.56 -32.64 13.51
CA MET A 1 -14.68 -31.23 13.06
C MET A 1 -14.12 -30.34 14.15
N ASN A 2 -12.83 -30.01 14.08
CA ASN A 2 -12.21 -29.06 15.00
C ASN A 2 -12.22 -27.68 14.33
N ALA A 3 -13.11 -26.81 14.79
CA ALA A 3 -13.02 -25.38 14.51
C ALA A 3 -11.79 -24.84 15.26
N ALA A 4 -10.67 -24.74 14.56
CA ALA A 4 -9.52 -24.00 15.06
C ALA A 4 -9.96 -22.54 15.20
N LYS A 5 -10.20 -22.11 16.45
CA LYS A 5 -10.28 -20.70 16.81
C LYS A 5 -8.96 -20.07 16.37
N MET A 6 -8.95 -19.34 15.26
CA MET A 6 -7.92 -18.35 15.00
C MET A 6 -7.92 -17.42 16.20
N LYS A 7 -6.91 -17.55 17.07
CA LYS A 7 -6.60 -16.50 18.04
C LYS A 7 -6.45 -15.22 17.21
N ALA A 8 -7.20 -14.18 17.58
CA ALA A 8 -6.92 -12.85 17.10
C ALA A 8 -5.43 -12.61 17.38
N MET A 9 -4.65 -12.52 16.32
CA MET A 9 -3.25 -12.16 16.42
C MET A 9 -3.26 -10.70 16.88
N ASP A 10 -2.76 -10.44 18.09
CA ASP A 10 -2.60 -9.07 18.58
C ASP A 10 -1.64 -8.37 17.61
N ILE A 11 -2.20 -7.52 16.74
CA ILE A 11 -1.42 -6.69 15.84
C ILE A 11 -0.89 -5.55 16.69
N ASP A 12 0.32 -5.72 17.23
CA ASP A 12 1.06 -4.59 17.76
C ASP A 12 1.40 -3.66 16.59
N THR A 13 0.87 -2.48 16.68
CA THR A 13 0.93 -1.39 15.70
C THR A 13 1.80 -0.25 16.21
N SER A 14 2.28 -0.36 17.45
CA SER A 14 3.26 0.56 18.00
C SER A 14 4.55 0.49 17.16
N GLY A 15 5.06 1.65 16.76
CA GLY A 15 6.29 1.71 15.95
C GLY A 15 6.14 1.37 14.46
N ILE A 16 4.93 1.19 13.93
CA ILE A 16 4.74 1.05 12.46
C ILE A 16 4.94 2.41 11.79
N ASN A 17 6.16 2.64 11.29
CA ASN A 17 6.44 3.71 10.36
C ASN A 17 5.95 3.31 8.97
N SER A 18 4.99 4.05 8.42
CA SER A 18 4.45 3.78 7.09
C SER A 18 4.77 4.89 6.10
N ILE A 19 5.01 4.46 4.85
CA ILE A 19 5.26 5.35 3.73
C ILE A 19 4.26 5.00 2.63
N ILE A 20 3.49 6.00 2.18
CA ILE A 20 2.52 5.82 1.10
C ILE A 20 3.19 6.18 -0.23
N ALA A 21 3.20 5.24 -1.17
CA ALA A 21 3.65 5.47 -2.55
C ALA A 21 2.44 5.56 -3.48
N ASP A 22 2.10 6.76 -3.91
CA ASP A 22 0.98 7.01 -4.84
C ASP A 22 1.28 8.27 -5.66
N PRO A 23 1.11 8.26 -7.00
CA PRO A 23 1.37 9.45 -7.82
C PRO A 23 0.41 10.63 -7.50
N ARG A 24 -0.76 10.33 -6.92
CA ARG A 24 -1.75 11.32 -6.51
C ARG A 24 -1.34 11.97 -5.19
N THR A 25 -1.80 13.20 -4.98
CA THR A 25 -1.67 13.82 -3.66
C THR A 25 -2.64 13.14 -2.69
N PRO A 26 -2.15 12.47 -1.64
CA PRO A 26 -3.05 11.80 -0.71
C PRO A 26 -3.87 12.83 0.07
N ASN A 27 -5.13 12.49 0.35
CA ASN A 27 -6.03 13.34 1.12
C ASN A 27 -6.44 12.65 2.42
N PHE A 28 -5.65 12.90 3.47
CA PHE A 28 -5.90 12.33 4.79
C PHE A 28 -6.95 13.09 5.60
N ARG A 29 -7.51 14.21 5.09
CA ARG A 29 -8.37 15.12 5.89
C ARG A 29 -9.56 14.41 6.52
N ARG A 30 -10.22 13.52 5.76
CA ARG A 30 -11.39 12.77 6.28
C ARG A 30 -10.98 11.75 7.32
N LEU A 31 -9.90 11.00 7.06
CA LEU A 31 -9.37 10.02 8.00
C LEU A 31 -8.97 10.70 9.32
N PHE A 32 -8.21 11.80 9.25
CA PHE A 32 -7.82 12.57 10.43
C PHE A 32 -9.00 13.09 11.23
N LYS A 33 -10.01 13.66 10.55
CA LYS A 33 -11.22 14.12 11.23
C LYS A 33 -11.94 12.97 11.94
N SER A 34 -12.05 11.81 11.30
CA SER A 34 -12.64 10.63 11.92
C SER A 34 -11.82 10.13 13.11
N VAL A 35 -10.50 10.03 12.98
CA VAL A 35 -9.60 9.62 14.06
C VAL A 35 -9.68 10.59 15.24
N GLN A 36 -9.53 11.90 14.99
CA GLN A 36 -9.62 12.93 16.04
C GLN A 36 -10.98 12.93 16.72
N PHE A 37 -12.08 12.73 15.97
CA PHE A 37 -13.40 12.59 16.56
C PHE A 37 -13.45 11.40 17.52
N LEU A 38 -13.03 10.21 17.08
CA LEU A 38 -13.06 9.00 17.90
C LEU A 38 -12.14 9.09 19.13
N LEU A 39 -11.00 9.78 19.02
CA LEU A 39 -10.11 10.06 20.16
C LEU A 39 -10.72 11.04 21.17
N ASN A 40 -11.46 12.05 20.70
CA ASN A 40 -12.08 13.06 21.56
C ASN A 40 -13.39 12.58 22.22
N TYR A 41 -14.02 11.54 21.67
CA TYR A 41 -15.27 10.96 22.16
C TYR A 41 -15.11 9.43 22.36
N PRO A 42 -14.44 8.98 23.44
CA PRO A 42 -14.19 7.55 23.69
C PRO A 42 -15.47 6.71 23.75
N GLU A 43 -16.55 7.25 24.29
CA GLU A 43 -17.86 6.58 24.31
C GLU A 43 -18.41 6.29 22.91
N GLU A 44 -18.23 7.21 21.96
CA GLU A 44 -18.58 6.98 20.55
C GLU A 44 -17.65 5.97 19.89
N CYS A 45 -16.37 5.93 20.29
CA CYS A 45 -15.42 4.93 19.84
C CYS A 45 -15.86 3.52 20.25
N GLU A 46 -16.19 3.32 21.53
CA GLU A 46 -16.70 2.05 22.05
C GLU A 46 -17.98 1.62 21.34
N LEU A 47 -18.96 2.52 21.22
CA LEU A 47 -20.24 2.22 20.58
C LEU A 47 -20.08 1.83 19.10
N ARG A 48 -19.13 2.43 18.39
CA ARG A 48 -18.89 2.16 16.96
C ARG A 48 -17.93 1.00 16.73
N ALA A 49 -17.20 0.53 17.73
CA ALA A 49 -16.36 -0.66 17.63
C ALA A 49 -17.19 -1.96 17.53
N GLU A 50 -18.44 -1.94 18.00
CA GLU A 50 -19.35 -3.10 17.98
C GLU A 50 -19.81 -3.47 16.56
N GLU A 51 -19.42 -4.66 16.07
CA GLU A 51 -19.72 -5.15 14.71
C GLU A 51 -21.21 -5.28 14.38
N ASN A 52 -22.05 -5.50 15.39
CA ASN A 52 -23.48 -5.78 15.20
C ASN A 52 -24.35 -4.52 15.12
N ARG A 53 -23.75 -3.32 15.12
CA ARG A 53 -24.49 -2.06 15.08
C ARG A 53 -24.50 -1.45 13.67
N PRO A 54 -25.58 -0.75 13.28
CA PRO A 54 -25.60 0.03 12.04
C PRO A 54 -24.51 1.11 11.99
N THR A 55 -24.04 1.55 13.15
CA THR A 55 -22.98 2.55 13.31
C THR A 55 -21.58 1.96 13.37
N HIS A 56 -21.43 0.64 13.11
CA HIS A 56 -20.13 -0.02 13.18
C HIS A 56 -19.11 0.67 12.27
N GLN A 57 -17.97 1.03 12.85
CA GLN A 57 -16.82 1.57 12.13
C GLN A 57 -15.60 0.72 12.48
N PRO A 58 -15.02 -0.03 11.52
CA PRO A 58 -13.80 -0.81 11.76
C PRO A 58 -12.64 0.04 12.31
N LEU A 59 -12.57 1.32 11.92
CA LEU A 59 -11.59 2.27 12.44
C LEU A 59 -11.72 2.51 13.96
N ALA A 60 -12.93 2.55 14.51
CA ALA A 60 -13.13 2.70 15.95
C ALA A 60 -12.59 1.49 16.71
N ARG A 61 -12.90 0.28 16.24
CA ARG A 61 -12.34 -0.95 16.80
C ARG A 61 -10.82 -0.95 16.75
N LEU A 62 -10.24 -0.53 15.63
CA LEU A 62 -8.79 -0.44 15.48
C LEU A 62 -8.20 0.56 16.49
N LEU A 63 -8.77 1.78 16.58
CA LEU A 63 -8.28 2.81 17.50
C LEU A 63 -8.29 2.36 18.96
N MET A 64 -9.31 1.63 19.41
CA MET A 64 -9.32 1.05 20.75
C MET A 64 -8.15 0.08 20.97
N GLN A 65 -7.83 -0.74 19.97
CA GLN A 65 -6.67 -1.65 20.04
C GLN A 65 -5.35 -0.86 20.07
N LEU A 66 -5.23 0.21 19.27
CA LEU A 66 -4.06 1.10 19.27
C LEU A 66 -3.85 1.77 20.63
N GLN A 67 -4.91 2.31 21.23
CA GLN A 67 -4.83 2.99 22.54
C GLN A 67 -4.46 2.03 23.68
N GLN A 68 -4.72 0.73 23.54
CA GLN A 68 -4.30 -0.27 24.51
C GLN A 68 -2.83 -0.66 24.37
N SER A 69 -2.25 -0.53 23.16
CA SER A 69 -0.86 -0.87 22.88
C SER A 69 0.10 0.31 22.98
N THR A 70 -0.35 1.55 22.74
CA THR A 70 0.50 2.76 22.77
C THR A 70 0.11 3.72 23.89
N ASN A 71 1.06 4.05 24.78
CA ASN A 71 0.89 5.12 25.78
C ASN A 71 0.83 6.53 25.15
N ASP A 72 1.26 6.67 23.89
CA ASP A 72 1.14 7.91 23.13
C ASP A 72 -0.02 7.80 22.13
N ALA A 73 -1.02 8.68 22.29
CA ALA A 73 -2.21 8.76 21.44
C ALA A 73 -2.01 9.66 20.21
N ASN A 74 -0.78 10.06 19.90
CA ASN A 74 -0.53 11.01 18.81
C ASN A 74 -0.39 10.26 17.47
N ILE A 75 -1.45 10.28 16.67
CA ILE A 75 -1.47 9.72 15.32
C ILE A 75 -0.99 10.79 14.35
N ASP A 76 0.26 10.67 13.91
CA ASP A 76 0.84 11.55 12.90
C ASP A 76 0.46 11.13 11.47
N ALA A 77 0.58 12.07 10.52
CA ALA A 77 0.38 11.75 9.11
C ALA A 77 1.51 10.87 8.60
N PRO A 78 1.20 9.80 7.85
CA PRO A 78 2.23 8.98 7.26
C PRO A 78 3.08 9.82 6.31
N SER A 79 4.35 9.46 6.20
CA SER A 79 5.17 9.99 5.12
C SER A 79 4.64 9.48 3.79
N TYR A 80 4.83 10.24 2.71
CA TYR A 80 4.39 9.79 1.40
C TYR A 80 5.35 10.22 0.30
N MET A 81 5.38 9.45 -0.77
CA MET A 81 6.15 9.70 -1.97
C MET A 81 5.21 9.70 -3.17
N ARG A 82 5.30 10.76 -3.97
CA ARG A 82 4.54 10.87 -5.22
C ARG A 82 5.30 10.18 -6.32
N ILE A 83 5.05 8.89 -6.49
CA ILE A 83 5.75 8.03 -7.44
C ILE A 83 4.82 6.97 -8.03
N TYR A 84 5.09 6.57 -9.27
CA TYR A 84 4.50 5.36 -9.85
C TYR A 84 5.29 4.14 -9.38
N VAL A 85 4.62 3.20 -8.72
CA VAL A 85 5.18 1.87 -8.48
C VAL A 85 4.95 1.06 -9.76
N ASP A 86 5.91 1.15 -10.68
CA ASP A 86 5.90 0.53 -12.01
C ASP A 86 7.17 -0.30 -12.27
N GLU A 87 7.24 -0.97 -13.42
CA GLU A 87 8.42 -1.75 -13.83
C GLU A 87 9.69 -0.88 -13.91
N THR A 88 9.55 0.38 -14.37
CA THR A 88 10.68 1.30 -14.44
C THR A 88 11.28 1.60 -13.07
N LEU A 89 10.46 1.74 -12.02
CA LEU A 89 10.95 1.87 -10.64
C LEU A 89 11.75 0.64 -10.21
N VAL A 90 11.22 -0.55 -10.47
CA VAL A 90 11.86 -1.83 -10.10
C VAL A 90 13.20 -2.00 -10.83
N GLU A 91 13.25 -1.71 -12.13
CA GLU A 91 14.48 -1.74 -12.92
C GLU A 91 15.51 -0.73 -12.43
N MET A 92 15.06 0.48 -12.10
CA MET A 92 15.94 1.51 -11.55
C MET A 92 16.56 1.06 -10.23
N LEU A 93 15.74 0.56 -9.29
CA LEU A 93 16.23 0.04 -8.00
C LEU A 93 17.18 -1.15 -8.19
N ARG A 94 16.89 -2.04 -9.15
CA ARG A 94 17.78 -3.16 -9.48
C ARG A 94 19.16 -2.67 -9.91
N SER A 95 19.22 -1.61 -10.70
CA SER A 95 20.50 -0.99 -11.10
C SER A 95 21.22 -0.33 -9.92
N VAL A 96 20.50 0.29 -8.99
CA VAL A 96 21.12 0.94 -7.82
C VAL A 96 21.68 -0.09 -6.84
N ILE A 97 20.96 -1.20 -6.64
CA ILE A 97 21.36 -2.29 -5.74
C ILE A 97 22.64 -3.00 -6.22
N SER A 98 23.00 -2.94 -7.51
CA SER A 98 24.27 -3.50 -8.01
C SER A 98 25.51 -2.68 -7.61
N ARG A 99 25.34 -1.55 -6.88
CA ARG A 99 26.38 -0.75 -6.20
C ARG A 99 27.46 -0.13 -7.09
N GLU A 100 27.12 0.32 -8.29
CA GLU A 100 28.00 1.19 -9.07
C GLU A 100 27.68 2.66 -8.74
N GLU A 101 28.70 3.48 -8.47
CA GLU A 101 28.52 4.90 -8.11
C GLU A 101 27.72 5.67 -9.18
N ALA A 102 27.93 5.34 -10.46
CA ALA A 102 27.19 5.89 -11.60
C ALA A 102 25.66 5.64 -11.52
N ASN A 103 25.20 4.62 -10.79
CA ASN A 103 23.78 4.31 -10.68
C ASN A 103 23.06 5.21 -9.67
N LEU A 104 23.77 5.88 -8.77
CA LEU A 104 23.17 6.86 -7.86
C LEU A 104 22.82 8.18 -8.57
N GLU A 105 23.63 8.62 -9.53
CA GLU A 105 23.29 9.77 -10.39
C GLU A 105 22.06 9.46 -11.24
N ARG A 106 22.00 8.25 -11.83
CA ARG A 106 20.83 7.79 -12.60
C ARG A 106 19.56 7.74 -11.75
N TRP A 107 19.66 7.36 -10.47
CA TRP A 107 18.55 7.41 -9.54
C TRP A 107 18.06 8.83 -9.32
N ASP A 108 18.97 9.77 -9.06
CA ASP A 108 18.63 11.17 -8.82
C ASP A 108 17.93 11.78 -10.07
N GLU A 109 18.43 11.47 -11.27
CA GLU A 109 17.81 11.87 -12.54
C GLU A 109 16.41 11.26 -12.72
N TYR A 110 16.28 9.95 -12.52
CA TYR A 110 15.00 9.23 -12.60
C TYR A 110 13.98 9.84 -11.64
N TRP A 111 14.37 10.03 -10.38
CA TRP A 111 13.49 10.53 -9.33
C TRP A 111 12.99 11.94 -9.64
N ASN A 112 13.90 12.86 -9.99
CA ASN A 112 13.53 14.23 -10.32
C ASN A 112 12.66 14.27 -11.59
N GLY A 113 13.01 13.52 -12.64
CA GLY A 113 12.22 13.46 -13.86
C GLY A 113 10.81 12.91 -13.64
N ARG A 114 10.65 11.87 -12.81
CA ARG A 114 9.32 11.33 -12.46
C ARG A 114 8.51 12.30 -11.60
N ARG A 115 9.14 12.95 -10.62
CA ARG A 115 8.48 13.99 -9.81
C ARG A 115 7.96 15.11 -10.71
N ASP A 116 8.81 15.64 -11.57
CA ASP A 116 8.46 16.76 -12.45
C ASP A 116 7.34 16.35 -13.43
N SER A 117 7.39 15.11 -13.96
CA SER A 117 6.31 14.55 -14.79
C SER A 117 4.98 14.45 -14.03
N ILE A 118 4.99 13.95 -12.79
CA ILE A 118 3.80 13.82 -11.94
C ILE A 118 3.23 15.19 -11.53
N GLU A 119 4.09 16.18 -11.32
CA GLU A 119 3.68 17.56 -11.00
C GLU A 119 3.14 18.31 -12.21
N ALA A 120 3.70 18.06 -13.40
CA ALA A 120 3.20 18.60 -14.66
C ALA A 120 1.90 17.90 -15.13
N ASN A 121 1.64 16.67 -14.67
CA ASN A 121 0.46 15.93 -15.06
C ASN A 121 -0.79 16.51 -14.41
N SER A 122 -1.54 17.30 -15.19
CA SER A 122 -2.85 17.83 -14.81
C SER A 122 -3.98 16.82 -15.00
N VAL A 123 -3.72 15.57 -15.41
CA VAL A 123 -4.76 14.56 -15.61
C VAL A 123 -5.25 14.05 -14.24
N HIS A 124 -6.53 14.31 -14.00
CA HIS A 124 -7.20 14.03 -12.74
C HIS A 124 -7.58 12.54 -12.68
N TYR A 125 -6.75 11.72 -12.04
CA TYR A 125 -7.09 10.31 -11.84
C TYR A 125 -8.11 10.14 -10.69
N GLY A 126 -9.34 9.76 -11.00
CA GLY A 126 -10.33 9.31 -10.01
C GLY A 126 -11.13 10.38 -9.25
N GLY A 127 -11.34 11.57 -9.83
CA GLY A 127 -12.41 12.49 -9.40
C GLY A 127 -12.33 13.07 -7.97
N THR A 128 -11.22 12.88 -7.25
CA THR A 128 -11.05 13.29 -5.85
C THR A 128 -9.92 14.30 -5.68
N ALA A 129 -9.95 15.38 -6.46
CA ALA A 129 -9.17 16.55 -6.08
C ALA A 129 -9.74 17.14 -4.78
N PRO A 130 -8.90 17.55 -3.81
CA PRO A 130 -9.33 18.53 -2.82
C PRO A 130 -9.69 19.81 -3.57
N ARG A 131 -10.93 20.30 -3.41
CA ARG A 131 -11.40 21.55 -4.04
C ARG A 131 -10.60 22.79 -3.62
N ASP A 132 -9.72 22.69 -2.62
CA ASP A 132 -8.87 23.78 -2.14
C ASP A 132 -7.48 23.24 -1.74
N ALA A 133 -6.50 23.39 -2.63
CA ALA A 133 -5.09 23.13 -2.33
C ALA A 133 -4.52 24.10 -1.27
N SER A 134 -5.18 25.25 -1.05
CA SER A 134 -4.74 26.32 -0.14
C SER A 134 -4.91 26.00 1.35
N SER A 135 -5.74 25.02 1.72
CA SER A 135 -6.00 24.66 3.14
C SER A 135 -5.34 23.35 3.59
N LEU A 136 -4.61 22.68 2.69
CA LEU A 136 -3.88 21.43 2.98
C LEU A 136 -2.36 21.65 3.10
N SER A 137 -1.86 22.81 2.68
CA SER A 137 -0.44 23.15 2.70
C SER A 137 0.19 23.13 4.09
N GLU A 138 -0.58 23.37 5.15
CA GLU A 138 -0.04 23.47 6.52
C GLU A 138 0.20 22.12 7.21
N ARG A 139 -0.30 21.00 6.66
CA ARG A 139 -0.05 19.64 7.20
C ARG A 139 0.49 18.64 6.18
N CYS A 140 0.76 19.07 4.94
CA CYS A 140 1.39 18.27 3.88
C CYS A 140 2.93 18.19 3.97
N GLY A 141 3.50 18.41 5.16
CA GLY A 141 4.96 18.46 5.38
C GLY A 141 5.69 17.11 5.23
N ASN A 142 4.96 16.00 5.13
CA ASN A 142 5.54 14.65 5.18
C ASN A 142 5.79 14.06 3.78
N GLN A 143 5.77 14.88 2.72
CA GLN A 143 6.18 14.43 1.39
C GLN A 143 7.69 14.22 1.34
N ILE A 144 8.13 13.02 0.99
CA ILE A 144 9.51 12.73 0.65
C ILE A 144 9.77 13.29 -0.76
N ARG A 145 10.57 14.35 -0.84
CA ARG A 145 10.96 15.01 -2.10
C ARG A 145 12.41 14.78 -2.48
N ASP A 146 13.25 14.55 -1.48
CA ASP A 146 14.67 14.29 -1.65
C ASP A 146 14.89 12.88 -2.22
N PRO A 147 15.65 12.74 -3.32
CA PRO A 147 15.86 11.44 -3.97
C PRO A 147 16.60 10.46 -3.05
N ARG A 148 17.55 10.92 -2.23
CA ARG A 148 18.33 10.04 -1.37
C ARG A 148 17.50 9.50 -0.22
N ARG A 149 16.71 10.36 0.42
CA ARG A 149 15.72 9.94 1.42
C ARG A 149 14.69 8.98 0.85
N ALA A 150 14.27 9.16 -0.40
CA ALA A 150 13.35 8.23 -1.06
C ALA A 150 13.98 6.85 -1.30
N LEU A 151 15.25 6.83 -1.74
CA LEU A 151 16.00 5.59 -1.91
C LEU A 151 16.21 4.88 -0.57
N GLU A 152 16.66 5.60 0.45
CA GLU A 152 16.82 5.09 1.81
C GLU A 152 15.52 4.51 2.35
N ALA A 153 14.40 5.22 2.16
CA ALA A 153 13.07 4.75 2.54
C ALA A 153 12.70 3.43 1.85
N LEU A 154 12.93 3.32 0.53
CA LEU A 154 12.62 2.11 -0.24
C LEU A 154 13.51 0.93 0.16
N LEU A 155 14.82 1.16 0.34
CA LEU A 155 15.77 0.12 0.74
C LEU A 155 15.56 -0.32 2.21
N GLY A 156 15.06 0.59 3.04
CA GLY A 156 14.77 0.37 4.46
C GLY A 156 13.39 -0.22 4.74
N LEU A 157 12.59 -0.57 3.73
CA LEU A 157 11.27 -1.19 3.95
C LEU A 157 11.41 -2.53 4.68
N ASP A 158 10.51 -2.81 5.62
CA ASP A 158 10.40 -4.12 6.26
C ASP A 158 9.28 -4.98 5.65
N PHE A 159 8.31 -4.34 4.99
CA PHE A 159 7.13 -4.98 4.43
C PHE A 159 6.53 -4.14 3.30
N VAL A 160 5.99 -4.80 2.27
CA VAL A 160 5.27 -4.15 1.18
C VAL A 160 3.78 -4.54 1.22
N CYS A 161 2.90 -3.54 1.26
CA CYS A 161 1.46 -3.75 1.29
C CYS A 161 0.77 -3.05 0.12
N GLY A 162 -0.15 -3.74 -0.56
CA GLY A 162 -0.99 -3.15 -1.60
C GLY A 162 -2.42 -3.62 -1.50
N PHE A 163 -3.36 -2.72 -1.18
CA PHE A 163 -4.78 -3.04 -1.14
C PHE A 163 -5.48 -2.46 -2.37
N HIS A 164 -5.78 -3.31 -3.35
CA HIS A 164 -6.26 -2.91 -4.68
C HIS A 164 -5.34 -1.88 -5.38
N PRO A 165 -4.03 -2.16 -5.52
CA PRO A 165 -3.08 -1.19 -6.09
C PRO A 165 -3.18 -1.04 -7.63
N ASP A 166 -4.29 -1.44 -8.25
CA ASP A 166 -4.55 -1.35 -9.69
C ASP A 166 -3.32 -1.73 -10.56
N GLN A 167 -2.81 -0.80 -11.37
CA GLN A 167 -1.68 -0.99 -12.29
C GLN A 167 -0.36 -1.30 -11.55
N ALA A 168 -0.23 -0.89 -10.29
CA ALA A 168 0.96 -1.13 -9.47
C ALA A 168 1.01 -2.55 -8.86
N THR A 169 -0.02 -3.38 -9.06
CA THR A 169 -0.13 -4.72 -8.45
C THR A 169 1.11 -5.58 -8.66
N GLU A 170 1.55 -5.74 -9.91
CA GLU A 170 2.68 -6.61 -10.22
C GLU A 170 4.02 -5.97 -9.81
N ALA A 171 4.20 -4.68 -10.09
CA ALA A 171 5.41 -3.96 -9.71
C ALA A 171 5.61 -3.92 -8.19
N ALA A 172 4.55 -3.88 -7.38
CA ALA A 172 4.65 -3.98 -5.93
C ALA A 172 5.17 -5.36 -5.48
N VAL A 173 4.73 -6.44 -6.13
CA VAL A 173 5.26 -7.80 -5.89
C VAL A 173 6.72 -7.88 -6.32
N ASP A 174 7.05 -7.38 -7.51
CA ASP A 174 8.44 -7.40 -8.02
C ASP A 174 9.40 -6.56 -7.17
N LEU A 175 8.93 -5.42 -6.66
CA LEU A 175 9.66 -4.58 -5.73
C LEU A 175 9.98 -5.35 -4.44
N ALA A 176 8.98 -6.02 -3.85
CA ALA A 176 9.17 -6.80 -2.64
C ALA A 176 10.15 -7.96 -2.85
N LEU A 177 10.03 -8.68 -3.97
CA LEU A 177 10.95 -9.77 -4.33
C LEU A 177 12.37 -9.25 -4.58
N LEU A 178 12.54 -8.13 -5.27
CA LEU A 178 13.83 -7.48 -5.51
C LEU A 178 14.52 -7.10 -4.20
N LEU A 179 13.78 -6.47 -3.28
CA LEU A 179 14.28 -6.02 -1.99
C LEU A 179 14.42 -7.15 -0.95
N LYS A 180 13.94 -8.35 -1.29
CA LYS A 180 13.82 -9.48 -0.37
C LYS A 180 13.08 -9.03 0.88
N LYS A 181 11.82 -8.62 0.70
CA LYS A 181 10.92 -8.22 1.77
C LYS A 181 9.61 -8.99 1.71
N PRO A 182 9.00 -9.33 2.86
CA PRO A 182 7.67 -9.91 2.89
C PRO A 182 6.67 -8.92 2.30
N PHE A 183 5.57 -9.45 1.75
CA PHE A 183 4.53 -8.61 1.17
C PHE A 183 3.14 -9.20 1.30
N ALA A 184 2.13 -8.35 1.19
CA ALA A 184 0.74 -8.74 0.96
C ALA A 184 0.08 -7.78 -0.03
N VAL A 185 -0.45 -8.32 -1.13
CA VAL A 185 -1.11 -7.57 -2.19
C VAL A 185 -2.47 -8.17 -2.51
N VAL A 186 -3.50 -7.33 -2.58
CA VAL A 186 -4.85 -7.72 -3.01
C VAL A 186 -5.06 -7.26 -4.45
N PRO A 187 -4.87 -8.13 -5.47
CA PRO A 187 -5.10 -7.79 -6.86
C PRO A 187 -6.59 -7.56 -7.15
N CYS A 188 -6.92 -6.49 -7.87
CA CYS A 188 -8.28 -6.14 -8.28
C CYS A 188 -8.49 -6.19 -9.81
N CYS A 189 -7.65 -5.45 -10.55
CA CYS A 189 -7.81 -5.15 -11.96
C CYS A 189 -6.68 -5.77 -12.80
N VAL A 190 -7.02 -6.33 -13.96
CA VAL A 190 -6.06 -7.11 -14.78
C VAL A 190 -5.32 -6.24 -15.81
N PHE A 191 -5.99 -5.24 -16.37
CA PHE A 191 -5.47 -4.33 -17.41
C PHE A 191 -4.74 -5.06 -18.57
N PRO A 192 -5.39 -6.02 -19.27
CA PRO A 192 -4.71 -6.85 -20.29
C PRO A 192 -4.19 -6.06 -21.50
N SER A 193 -4.73 -4.87 -21.76
CA SER A 193 -4.24 -3.97 -22.81
C SER A 193 -2.96 -3.24 -22.43
N GLU A 194 -2.77 -2.96 -21.13
CA GLU A 194 -1.59 -2.25 -20.61
C GLU A 194 -0.46 -3.21 -20.27
N PHE A 195 -0.79 -4.47 -19.94
CA PHE A 195 0.18 -5.52 -19.63
C PHE A 195 0.07 -6.70 -20.61
N PRO A 196 0.31 -6.49 -21.92
CA PRO A 196 0.16 -7.53 -22.94
C PRO A 196 1.17 -8.67 -22.82
N ASP A 197 2.25 -8.46 -22.07
CA ASP A 197 3.35 -9.40 -21.86
C ASP A 197 3.10 -10.38 -20.71
N ARG A 198 2.09 -10.12 -19.85
CA ARG A 198 1.66 -11.09 -18.84
C ARG A 198 1.10 -12.33 -19.52
N ARG A 199 1.78 -13.46 -19.34
CA ARG A 199 1.40 -14.74 -19.94
C ARG A 199 1.42 -15.89 -18.96
N LEU A 200 0.41 -16.74 -19.07
CA LEU A 200 0.31 -18.03 -18.40
C LEU A 200 0.20 -19.12 -19.46
N ASP A 201 1.16 -20.04 -19.47
CA ASP A 201 1.20 -21.18 -20.39
C ASP A 201 1.06 -20.78 -21.88
N GLY A 202 1.65 -19.63 -22.22
CA GLY A 202 1.60 -19.04 -23.57
C GLY A 202 0.40 -18.12 -23.82
N GLU A 203 -0.64 -18.15 -22.98
CA GLU A 203 -1.85 -17.33 -23.13
C GLU A 203 -1.76 -16.01 -22.37
N ARG A 204 -2.38 -14.95 -22.91
CA ARG A 204 -2.42 -13.65 -22.22
C ARG A 204 -3.30 -13.71 -20.97
N VAL A 205 -2.81 -13.10 -19.89
CA VAL A 205 -3.57 -12.93 -18.64
C VAL A 205 -4.70 -11.91 -18.87
N LYS A 206 -5.95 -12.37 -18.78
CA LYS A 206 -7.16 -11.56 -19.03
C LYS A 206 -8.17 -11.62 -17.87
N THR A 207 -8.07 -12.61 -16.99
CA THR A 207 -8.98 -12.78 -15.86
C THR A 207 -8.27 -12.55 -14.54
N HIS A 208 -9.05 -12.25 -13.50
CA HIS A 208 -8.53 -12.05 -12.15
C HIS A 208 -7.85 -13.33 -11.61
N VAL A 209 -8.42 -14.50 -11.88
CA VAL A 209 -7.83 -15.81 -11.50
C VAL A 209 -6.48 -16.00 -12.17
N GLN A 210 -6.37 -15.70 -13.47
CA GLN A 210 -5.10 -15.73 -14.20
C GLN A 210 -4.10 -14.72 -13.63
N LEU A 211 -4.53 -13.54 -13.20
CA LEU A 211 -3.61 -12.58 -12.57
C LEU A 211 -3.06 -13.13 -11.25
N VAL A 212 -3.91 -13.70 -10.39
CA VAL A 212 -3.48 -14.31 -9.12
C VAL A 212 -2.49 -15.45 -9.37
N GLU A 213 -2.78 -16.32 -10.34
CA GLU A 213 -1.89 -17.42 -10.71
C GLU A 213 -0.56 -16.92 -11.28
N HIS A 214 -0.58 -15.92 -12.16
CA HIS A 214 0.63 -15.26 -12.70
C HIS A 214 1.53 -14.72 -11.59
N LEU A 215 0.96 -14.02 -10.62
CA LEU A 215 1.71 -13.49 -9.48
C LEU A 215 2.28 -14.61 -8.59
N THR A 216 1.52 -15.68 -8.37
CA THR A 216 1.95 -16.82 -7.55
C THR A 216 3.13 -17.58 -8.19
N ARG A 217 3.19 -17.64 -9.52
CA ARG A 217 4.31 -18.27 -10.25
C ARG A 217 5.61 -17.47 -10.22
N LYS A 218 5.63 -16.23 -9.71
CA LYS A 218 6.86 -15.43 -9.60
C LYS A 218 7.84 -15.96 -8.57
N HIS A 219 7.37 -16.70 -7.56
CA HIS A 219 8.22 -17.29 -6.54
C HIS A 219 7.52 -18.48 -5.87
N ASP A 220 8.21 -19.61 -5.72
CA ASP A 220 7.64 -20.90 -5.29
C ASP A 220 6.98 -20.86 -3.91
N LYS A 221 7.35 -19.89 -3.06
CA LYS A 221 6.80 -19.73 -1.71
C LYS A 221 5.69 -18.70 -1.58
N ILE A 222 5.29 -18.04 -2.67
CA ILE A 222 4.13 -17.14 -2.65
C ILE A 222 2.87 -17.95 -2.35
N LYS A 223 2.04 -17.43 -1.45
CA LYS A 223 0.80 -18.05 -0.99
C LYS A 223 -0.38 -17.13 -1.30
N THR A 224 -1.58 -17.71 -1.26
CA THR A 224 -2.83 -16.97 -1.36
C THR A 224 -3.72 -17.24 -0.15
N ALA A 225 -4.54 -16.26 0.21
CA ALA A 225 -5.59 -16.40 1.21
C ALA A 225 -6.78 -15.52 0.81
N THR A 226 -7.93 -15.76 1.45
CA THR A 226 -9.14 -14.95 1.22
C THR A 226 -9.41 -14.11 2.46
N LEU A 227 -9.54 -12.80 2.28
CA LEU A 227 -9.91 -11.87 3.32
C LEU A 227 -11.42 -11.99 3.62
N PRO A 228 -11.84 -11.96 4.89
CA PRO A 228 -13.23 -12.19 5.28
C PRO A 228 -14.09 -10.93 5.08
N PHE A 229 -14.15 -10.40 3.86
CA PHE A 229 -15.07 -9.34 3.49
C PHE A 229 -16.41 -9.92 3.01
N ILE A 230 -17.44 -9.08 3.00
CA ILE A 230 -18.75 -9.44 2.47
C ILE A 230 -18.57 -9.86 0.99
N GLU A 231 -18.90 -11.11 0.68
CA GLU A 231 -18.83 -11.62 -0.69
C GLU A 231 -19.93 -10.95 -1.52
N THR A 232 -19.51 -10.29 -2.60
CA THR A 232 -20.36 -9.81 -3.67
C THR A 232 -19.84 -10.40 -4.99
N ASP A 233 -20.66 -10.43 -6.03
CA ASP A 233 -20.27 -10.97 -7.35
C ASP A 233 -19.02 -10.27 -7.94
N THR A 234 -18.69 -9.07 -7.46
CA THR A 234 -17.54 -8.27 -7.90
C THR A 234 -16.40 -8.21 -6.88
N ALA A 235 -16.59 -8.79 -5.69
CA ALA A 235 -15.62 -8.67 -4.60
C ALA A 235 -14.28 -9.33 -4.96
N LYS A 236 -13.19 -8.58 -4.76
CA LYS A 236 -11.82 -9.05 -4.96
C LYS A 236 -11.12 -9.13 -3.60
N ASN A 237 -11.26 -10.29 -2.98
CA ASN A 237 -10.87 -10.52 -1.59
C ASN A 237 -9.66 -11.47 -1.47
N VAL A 238 -9.09 -11.91 -2.59
CA VAL A 238 -7.90 -12.77 -2.59
C VAL A 238 -6.67 -11.91 -2.33
N VAL A 239 -5.92 -12.24 -1.28
CA VAL A 239 -4.60 -11.69 -1.00
C VAL A 239 -3.53 -12.66 -1.49
N VAL A 240 -2.54 -12.12 -2.20
CA VAL A 240 -1.31 -12.80 -2.60
C VAL A 240 -0.21 -12.29 -1.67
N TYR A 241 0.52 -13.19 -1.02
CA TYR A 241 1.48 -12.80 0.02
C TYR A 241 2.71 -13.72 0.09
N LEU A 242 3.78 -13.18 0.68
CA LEU A 242 5.01 -13.89 1.02
C LEU A 242 5.39 -13.54 2.47
N LEU A 243 5.66 -14.56 3.28
CA LEU A 243 6.00 -14.41 4.70
C LEU A 243 7.49 -14.12 4.88
N ALA A 244 7.86 -13.53 6.02
CA ALA A 244 9.25 -13.12 6.29
C ALA A 244 10.22 -14.31 6.30
N GLU A 245 9.79 -15.48 6.77
CA GLU A 245 10.56 -16.72 6.75
C GLU A 245 10.75 -17.32 5.33
N ASP A 246 9.97 -16.83 4.37
CA ASP A 246 9.91 -17.34 2.99
C ASP A 246 10.63 -16.42 1.98
N VAL A 247 11.23 -15.33 2.46
CA VAL A 247 11.94 -14.28 1.71
C VAL A 247 13.41 -14.63 1.44
#